data_AF-A0A835LR68-F1
#
_entry.id   AF-A0A835LR68-F1
#
_cell.length_a   1.000
_cell.length_b   1.000
_cell.length_c   1.000
_cell.angle_alpha   90.00
_cell.angle_beta   90.00
_cell.angle_gamma   90.00
#
_symmetry.space_group_name_H-M   'P 1'
#
loop_
_entity.id
_entity.type
_entity.pdbx_description
1 polymer ?
#
loop_
_entity_poly.entity_id
_entity_poly.type
_entity_poly.pdbx_seq_one_letter_code
_entity_poly.pdbx_strand_id
1 'polypeptide(L)'
;MAEIGGFMNEKGSFEGEYMAFMVDAGSTIVGSVLGTSPIATFVESSAGIIEGGQTGLTAVIVGIYFLLSLFFTPILVNIPPWAIGPSLVMVGVMMMKVVKDIDWANFREGIPAFVTMLLMPLTYNISYGLIGGIGLYVALHLYDYLLGFLSWLMKVSKVLSCVQNQVSAASSTDPAAEAVL
;
A
#
# COMPACT_ATOMS: atom_id res chain seq x y z
N MET A 1 7.33 10.37 1.14
CA MET A 1 8.79 10.48 1.43
C MET A 1 9.63 10.59 0.17
N ALA A 2 9.46 9.71 -0.81
CA ALA A 2 10.19 9.79 -2.08
C ALA A 2 9.98 11.13 -2.82
N GLU A 3 8.76 11.68 -2.77
CA GLU A 3 8.46 13.02 -3.28
C GLU A 3 9.31 14.12 -2.61
N ILE A 4 9.38 14.11 -1.27
CA ILE A 4 10.12 15.10 -0.48
C ILE A 4 11.64 14.97 -0.71
N GLY A 5 12.13 13.75 -0.95
CA GLY A 5 13.52 13.49 -1.31
C GLY A 5 13.87 13.78 -2.78
N GLY A 6 12.90 14.15 -3.62
CA GLY A 6 13.12 14.41 -5.05
C GLY A 6 13.36 13.15 -5.89
N PHE A 7 12.98 11.97 -5.40
CA PHE A 7 13.18 10.68 -6.07
C PHE A 7 11.96 10.19 -6.87
N MET A 8 10.86 10.94 -6.86
CA MET A 8 9.60 10.56 -7.52
C MET A 8 9.60 10.92 -9.01
N ASN A 9 9.24 9.97 -9.88
CA ASN A 9 9.05 10.22 -11.31
C ASN A 9 7.65 10.79 -11.60
N GLU A 10 7.44 11.32 -12.82
CA GLU A 10 6.15 11.88 -13.29
C GLU A 10 4.96 10.89 -13.22
N LYS A 11 5.24 9.59 -13.10
CA LYS A 11 4.23 8.53 -12.96
C LYS A 11 3.85 8.23 -11.51
N GLY A 12 4.39 8.97 -10.54
CA GLY A 12 4.17 8.74 -9.11
C GLY A 12 4.97 7.57 -8.52
N SER A 13 5.88 6.98 -9.27
CA SER A 13 6.77 5.90 -8.81
C SER A 13 8.23 6.35 -8.69
N PHE A 14 8.99 5.78 -7.77
CA PHE A 14 10.43 5.99 -7.61
C PHE A 14 11.24 4.73 -7.91
N GLU A 15 12.54 4.87 -8.19
CA GLU A 15 13.41 3.71 -8.45
C GLU A 15 13.61 2.91 -7.15
N GLY A 16 13.33 1.61 -7.18
CA GLY A 16 13.54 0.73 -6.02
C GLY A 16 12.41 0.68 -4.99
N GLU A 17 11.17 1.07 -5.33
CA GLU A 17 10.01 0.99 -4.40
C GLU A 17 9.82 -0.41 -3.82
N TYR A 18 9.99 -1.44 -4.66
CA TYR A 18 9.90 -2.82 -4.23
C TYR A 18 10.91 -3.15 -3.13
N MET A 19 12.15 -2.72 -3.28
CA MET A 19 13.18 -2.91 -2.26
C MET A 19 12.86 -2.11 -0.99
N ALA A 20 12.32 -0.90 -1.12
CA ALA A 20 11.88 -0.10 0.02
C ALA A 20 10.77 -0.81 0.83
N PHE A 21 9.75 -1.36 0.16
CA PHE A 21 8.70 -2.14 0.81
C PHE A 21 9.21 -3.46 1.39
N MET A 22 10.15 -4.13 0.74
CA MET A 22 10.79 -5.33 1.30
C MET A 22 11.55 -5.03 2.60
N VAL A 23 12.26 -3.90 2.67
CA VAL A 23 12.97 -3.48 3.87
C VAL A 23 12.00 -3.11 5.00
N ASP A 24 10.93 -2.38 4.70
CA ASP A 24 9.86 -2.05 5.67
C ASP A 24 9.21 -3.31 6.25
N ALA A 25 8.79 -4.24 5.38
CA ALA A 25 8.24 -5.53 5.80
C ALA A 25 9.25 -6.36 6.62
N GLY A 26 10.51 -6.42 6.17
CA GLY A 26 11.59 -7.11 6.88
C GLY A 26 11.83 -6.53 8.28
N SER A 27 11.86 -5.20 8.40
CA SER A 27 12.00 -4.51 9.69
C SER A 27 10.82 -4.77 10.62
N THR A 28 9.60 -4.81 10.09
CA THR A 28 8.38 -5.13 10.85
C THR A 28 8.40 -6.57 11.36
N ILE A 29 8.83 -7.52 10.55
CA ILE A 29 8.97 -8.93 10.96
C ILE A 29 10.00 -9.04 12.09
N VAL A 30 11.18 -8.45 11.91
CA VAL A 30 12.23 -8.47 12.94
C VAL A 30 11.76 -7.80 14.23
N GLY A 31 11.11 -6.64 14.15
CA GLY A 31 10.54 -5.95 15.30
C GLY A 31 9.47 -6.76 16.02
N SER A 32 8.57 -7.39 15.26
CA SER A 32 7.51 -8.25 15.81
C SER A 32 8.07 -9.48 16.52
N VAL A 33 9.13 -10.10 15.99
CA VAL A 33 9.84 -11.22 16.63
C VAL A 33 10.50 -10.79 17.94
N LEU A 34 10.99 -9.56 18.01
CA LEU A 34 11.54 -8.95 19.24
C LEU A 34 10.45 -8.48 20.22
N GLY A 35 9.16 -8.66 19.89
CA GLY A 35 8.03 -8.29 20.73
C GLY A 35 7.69 -6.80 20.71
N THR A 36 8.18 -6.04 19.73
CA THR A 36 7.84 -4.61 19.57
C THR A 36 6.64 -4.43 18.64
N SER A 37 6.02 -3.25 18.67
CA SER A 37 5.02 -2.87 17.66
C SER A 37 5.61 -2.83 16.25
N PRO A 38 4.78 -2.94 15.20
CA PRO A 38 5.22 -2.73 13.82
C PRO A 38 5.96 -1.41 13.65
N ILE A 39 7.04 -1.44 12.87
CA ILE A 39 7.85 -0.27 12.55
C ILE A 39 7.32 0.31 11.25
N ALA A 40 7.12 1.62 11.20
CA ALA A 40 6.66 2.31 10.01
C ALA A 40 7.49 3.58 9.80
N THR A 41 7.51 4.06 8.56
CA THR A 41 8.14 5.35 8.23
C THR A 41 7.29 6.51 8.76
N PHE A 42 7.88 7.33 9.64
CA PHE A 42 7.19 8.44 10.30
C PHE A 42 7.19 9.72 9.45
N VAL A 43 6.06 10.43 9.41
CA VAL A 43 5.90 11.65 8.60
C VAL A 43 6.82 12.78 9.06
N GLU A 44 7.12 12.84 10.36
CA GLU A 44 8.01 13.82 10.97
C GLU A 44 9.46 13.66 10.49
N SER A 45 9.85 12.43 10.13
CA SER A 45 11.18 12.14 9.59
C SER A 45 11.45 12.86 8.26
N SER A 46 10.38 13.26 7.56
CA SER A 46 10.50 14.07 6.33
C SER A 46 11.21 15.40 6.57
N ALA A 47 11.06 16.02 7.74
CA ALA A 47 11.74 17.26 8.08
C ALA A 47 13.27 17.08 8.07
N GLY A 48 13.76 15.93 8.55
CA GLY A 48 15.18 15.58 8.50
C GLY A 48 15.69 15.40 7.06
N ILE A 49 14.86 14.90 6.15
CA ILE A 49 15.20 14.78 4.71
C ILE A 49 15.33 16.17 4.08
N ILE A 50 14.43 17.10 4.43
CA ILE A 50 14.45 18.49 3.94
C ILE A 50 15.71 19.23 4.42
N GLU A 51 16.17 18.97 5.64
CA GLU A 51 17.39 19.53 6.21
C GLU A 51 18.69 18.92 5.65
N GLY A 52 18.59 17.96 4.71
CA GLY A 52 19.75 17.34 4.05
C GLY A 52 20.08 15.93 4.54
N GLY A 53 19.26 15.35 5.41
CA GLY A 53 19.35 13.96 5.87
C GLY A 53 18.88 12.94 4.83
N GLN A 54 19.36 13.06 3.59
CA GLN A 54 18.95 12.20 2.47
C GLN A 54 19.73 10.87 2.42
N THR A 55 20.73 10.70 3.29
CA THR A 55 21.55 9.48 3.33
C THR A 55 21.07 8.51 4.40
N GLY A 56 21.18 7.20 4.12
CA GLY A 56 20.88 6.14 5.10
C GLY A 56 21.77 6.17 6.35
N LEU A 57 22.91 6.88 6.30
CA LEU A 57 23.78 7.07 7.45
C LEU A 57 23.07 7.83 8.58
N THR A 58 22.18 8.77 8.25
CA THR A 58 21.39 9.49 9.26
C THR A 58 20.50 8.54 10.07
N ALA A 59 19.83 7.60 9.40
CA ALA A 59 19.01 6.59 10.07
C ALA A 59 19.85 5.68 10.99
N VAL A 60 21.06 5.32 10.57
CA VAL A 60 21.99 4.52 11.40
C VAL A 60 22.44 5.30 12.64
N ILE A 61 22.83 6.57 12.48
CA ILE A 61 23.24 7.43 13.61
C ILE A 61 22.07 7.62 14.57
N VAL A 62 20.86 7.90 14.07
CA VAL A 62 19.66 8.02 14.91
C VAL A 62 19.37 6.72 15.67
N GLY A 63 19.50 5.56 15.02
CA GLY A 63 19.36 4.26 15.67
C GLY A 63 20.39 4.01 16.78
N ILE A 64 21.66 4.39 16.55
CA ILE A 64 22.71 4.31 17.57
C ILE A 64 22.40 5.24 18.75
N TYR A 65 21.97 6.47 18.49
CA TYR A 65 21.57 7.42 19.52
C TYR A 65 20.34 6.94 20.30
N PHE A 66 19.40 6.27 19.65
CA PHE A 66 18.25 5.66 20.31
C PHE A 66 18.67 4.50 21.23
N LEU A 67 19.65 3.70 20.81
CA LEU A 67 20.21 2.63 21.63
C LEU A 67 20.99 3.19 22.84
N LEU A 68 21.74 4.28 22.65
CA LEU A 68 22.35 5.06 23.74
C LEU A 68 21.30 5.66 24.68
N SER A 69 20.16 6.11 24.15
CA SER A 69 19.05 6.68 24.94
C SER A 69 18.49 5.67 25.95
N LEU A 70 18.59 4.36 25.69
CA LEU A 70 18.12 3.33 26.63
C LEU A 70 18.82 3.41 28.00
N PHE A 71 20.09 3.86 28.07
CA PHE A 71 20.79 4.10 29.34
C PHE A 71 20.22 5.29 30.12
N PHE A 72 19.60 6.25 29.43
CA PHE A 72 18.95 7.43 30.00
C PHE A 72 17.45 7.22 30.26
N THR A 73 16.88 6.06 29.91
CA THR A 73 15.49 5.68 30.24
C THR A 73 15.08 5.99 31.68
N PRO A 74 15.85 5.68 32.75
CA PRO A 74 15.43 5.98 34.12
C PRO A 74 15.24 7.48 34.40
N ILE A 75 15.90 8.36 33.62
CA ILE A 75 15.70 9.81 33.70
C ILE A 75 14.44 10.21 32.95
N LEU A 76 14.20 9.61 31.77
CA LEU A 76 13.05 9.90 30.90
C LEU A 76 11.70 9.50 31.53
N VAL A 77 11.67 8.47 32.38
CA VAL A 77 10.45 8.02 33.08
C VAL A 77 9.91 9.08 34.06
N ASN A 78 10.74 10.04 34.50
CA ASN A 78 10.31 11.14 35.37
C ASN A 78 9.59 12.27 34.62
N ILE A 79 9.55 12.23 33.28
CA ILE A 79 8.88 13.26 32.48
C ILE A 79 7.37 13.07 32.60
N PRO A 80 6.62 14.12 32.99
CA PRO A 80 5.19 13.99 33.17
C PRO A 80 4.46 13.73 31.83
N PRO A 81 3.38 12.91 31.82
CA PRO A 81 2.68 12.54 30.59
C PRO A 81 2.08 13.71 29.80
N TRP A 82 1.73 14.81 30.47
CA TRP A 82 1.16 15.99 29.82
C TRP A 82 2.15 16.72 28.91
N ALA A 83 3.46 16.48 29.06
CA ALA A 83 4.49 17.03 28.18
C ALA A 83 4.48 16.41 26.76
N ILE A 84 3.99 15.17 26.62
CA ILE A 84 4.00 14.42 25.35
C ILE A 84 2.76 14.74 24.49
N GLY A 85 1.68 15.21 25.12
CA GLY A 85 0.40 15.51 24.48
C GLY A 85 0.51 16.45 23.26
N PRO A 86 1.14 17.64 23.38
CA PRO A 86 1.27 18.58 22.27
C PRO A 86 1.97 17.99 21.04
N SER A 87 2.99 17.14 21.24
CA SER A 87 3.71 16.49 20.16
C SER A 87 2.81 15.54 19.37
N LEU A 88 2.00 14.73 20.07
CA LEU A 88 1.05 13.81 19.42
C LEU A 88 -0.03 14.54 18.60
N VAL A 89 -0.49 15.69 19.10
CA VAL A 89 -1.45 16.53 18.35
C VAL A 89 -0.81 17.09 17.08
N MET A 90 0.43 17.57 17.16
CA MET A 90 1.15 18.10 15.99
C MET A 90 1.38 17.02 14.92
N VAL A 91 1.79 15.81 15.32
CA VAL A 91 1.90 14.63 14.46
C VAL A 91 0.57 14.33 13.77
N GLY A 92 -0.53 14.29 14.53
CA GLY A 92 -1.86 14.06 13.97
C GLY A 92 -2.24 15.09 12.90
N VAL A 93 -1.95 16.36 13.12
CA VAL A 93 -2.18 17.44 12.14
C VAL A 93 -1.31 17.27 10.89
N MET A 94 -0.06 16.82 11.03
CA MET A 94 0.81 16.53 9.89
C MET A 94 0.27 15.35 9.05
N MET A 95 -0.23 14.30 9.70
CA MET A 95 -0.83 13.15 9.00
C MET A 95 -2.13 13.50 8.27
N MET A 96 -2.93 14.43 8.79
CA MET A 96 -4.16 14.90 8.12
C MET A 96 -3.91 15.56 6.76
N LYS A 97 -2.68 16.03 6.47
CA LYS A 97 -2.35 16.61 5.16
C LYS A 97 -2.53 15.60 4.02
N VAL A 98 -2.24 14.32 4.27
CA VAL A 98 -2.34 13.25 3.26
C VAL A 98 -3.79 13.01 2.80
N VAL A 99 -4.77 13.35 3.64
CA VAL A 99 -6.20 13.23 3.30
C VAL A 99 -6.59 14.14 2.14
N LYS A 100 -5.83 15.23 1.91
CA LYS A 100 -6.06 16.14 0.78
C LYS A 100 -5.73 15.49 -0.57
N ASP A 101 -4.80 14.54 -0.59
CA ASP A 101 -4.30 13.92 -1.83
C ASP A 101 -5.25 12.85 -2.39
N ILE A 102 -6.35 12.58 -1.69
CA ILE A 102 -7.40 11.64 -2.11
C ILE A 102 -8.26 12.29 -3.21
N ASP A 103 -8.57 11.55 -4.29
CA ASP A 103 -9.49 12.02 -5.33
C ASP A 103 -10.95 11.99 -4.83
N TRP A 104 -11.37 13.10 -4.24
CA TRP A 104 -12.73 13.30 -3.75
C TRP A 104 -13.78 13.43 -4.85
N ALA A 105 -13.39 13.65 -6.11
CA ALA A 105 -14.33 13.74 -7.22
C ALA A 105 -14.84 12.34 -7.61
N ASN A 106 -14.03 11.30 -7.42
CA ASN A 106 -14.44 9.93 -7.64
C ASN A 106 -15.13 9.35 -6.39
N PHE A 107 -16.46 9.28 -6.42
CA PHE A 107 -17.27 8.69 -5.34
C PHE A 107 -16.86 7.26 -4.97
N ARG A 108 -16.32 6.48 -5.92
CA ARG A 108 -15.88 5.10 -5.63
C ARG A 108 -14.66 5.03 -4.71
N GLU A 109 -13.87 6.10 -4.64
CA GLU A 109 -12.66 6.20 -3.81
C GLU A 109 -12.90 7.09 -2.58
N GLY A 110 -13.62 8.21 -2.76
CA GLY A 110 -13.94 9.13 -1.66
C GLY A 110 -14.84 8.53 -0.57
N ILE A 111 -15.84 7.73 -0.94
CA ILE A 111 -16.75 7.08 0.02
C ILE A 111 -15.98 6.11 0.96
N PRO A 112 -15.20 5.13 0.46
CA PRO A 112 -14.46 4.23 1.33
C PRO A 112 -13.40 4.95 2.17
N ALA A 113 -12.72 5.97 1.62
CA ALA A 113 -11.78 6.79 2.39
C ALA A 113 -12.47 7.49 3.58
N PHE A 114 -13.62 8.13 3.34
CA PHE A 114 -14.39 8.80 4.39
C PHE A 114 -14.86 7.84 5.48
N VAL A 115 -15.40 6.69 5.09
CA VAL A 115 -15.88 5.66 6.02
C VAL A 115 -14.74 5.09 6.86
N THR A 116 -13.57 4.87 6.26
CA THR A 116 -12.36 4.42 6.99
C THR A 116 -11.98 5.40 8.09
N MET A 117 -11.90 6.70 7.77
CA MET A 117 -11.53 7.74 8.73
C MET A 117 -12.52 7.88 9.88
N LEU A 118 -13.81 7.63 9.63
CA LEU A 118 -14.85 7.70 10.66
C LEU A 118 -14.87 6.44 11.53
N LEU A 119 -14.72 5.26 10.93
CA LEU A 119 -14.78 3.99 11.66
C LEU A 119 -13.60 3.76 12.60
N MET A 120 -12.39 4.23 12.26
CA MET A 120 -11.21 4.06 13.12
C MET A 120 -11.40 4.65 14.53
N PRO A 121 -11.76 5.94 14.72
CA PRO A 121 -12.00 6.48 16.06
C PRO A 121 -13.27 5.92 16.70
N LEU A 122 -14.32 5.63 15.92
CA LEU A 122 -15.58 5.12 16.45
C LEU A 122 -15.45 3.70 17.05
N THR A 123 -14.62 2.86 16.43
CA THR A 123 -14.38 1.48 16.87
C THR A 123 -13.23 1.36 17.87
N TYR A 124 -12.52 2.46 18.13
CA TYR A 124 -11.27 2.49 18.91
C TYR A 124 -10.23 1.45 18.43
N ASN A 125 -10.31 1.04 17.16
CA ASN A 125 -9.49 -0.01 16.59
C ASN A 125 -9.21 0.28 15.11
N ILE A 126 -7.92 0.47 14.80
CA ILE A 126 -7.44 0.79 13.45
C ILE A 126 -7.77 -0.35 12.47
N SER A 127 -7.67 -1.60 12.91
CA SER A 127 -7.92 -2.78 12.06
C SER A 127 -9.39 -2.87 11.62
N TYR A 128 -10.34 -2.64 12.53
CA TYR A 128 -11.77 -2.67 12.17
C TYR A 128 -12.13 -1.51 11.22
N GLY A 129 -11.56 -0.31 11.44
CA GLY A 129 -11.72 0.81 10.52
C GLY A 129 -11.19 0.50 9.11
N LEU A 130 -9.99 -0.08 9.02
CA LEU A 130 -9.37 -0.46 7.75
C LEU A 130 -10.18 -1.53 7.00
N ILE A 131 -10.63 -2.57 7.71
CA ILE A 131 -11.44 -3.66 7.13
C ILE A 131 -12.78 -3.09 6.59
N GLY A 132 -13.43 -2.21 7.35
CA GLY A 132 -14.67 -1.56 6.90
C GLY A 132 -14.47 -0.71 5.65
N GLY A 133 -13.38 0.04 5.60
CA GLY A 133 -12.97 0.84 4.44
C GLY A 133 -12.72 0.04 3.18
N ILE A 134 -11.81 -0.94 3.27
CA ILE A 134 -11.47 -1.84 2.16
C ILE A 134 -12.69 -2.65 1.72
N GLY A 135 -13.48 -3.14 2.69
CA GLY A 135 -14.71 -3.87 2.40
C GLY A 135 -15.70 -3.06 1.59
N LEU A 136 -15.86 -1.77 1.91
CA LEU A 136 -16.72 -0.86 1.15
C LEU A 136 -16.17 -0.56 -0.24
N TYR A 137 -14.84 -0.36 -0.37
CA TYR A 137 -14.20 -0.19 -1.67
C TYR A 137 -14.43 -1.39 -2.59
N VAL A 138 -14.23 -2.60 -2.06
CA VAL A 138 -14.48 -3.86 -2.78
C VAL A 138 -15.96 -3.98 -3.14
N ALA A 139 -16.88 -3.68 -2.21
CA ALA A 139 -18.32 -3.75 -2.46
C ALA A 139 -18.78 -2.80 -3.59
N LEU A 140 -18.22 -1.58 -3.66
CA LEU A 140 -18.53 -0.62 -4.72
C LEU A 140 -17.98 -1.05 -6.09
N HIS A 141 -16.77 -1.62 -6.12
CA HIS A 141 -16.17 -2.13 -7.35
C HIS A 141 -16.67 -3.54 -7.74
N LEU A 142 -17.38 -4.23 -6.85
CA LEU A 142 -17.84 -5.60 -7.06
C LEU A 142 -18.70 -5.74 -8.32
N TYR A 143 -19.54 -4.75 -8.62
CA TYR A 143 -20.37 -4.74 -9.82
C TYR A 143 -19.52 -4.63 -11.09
N ASP A 144 -18.52 -3.75 -11.10
CA ASP A 144 -17.61 -3.55 -12.22
C ASP A 144 -16.72 -4.80 -12.44
N TYR A 145 -16.29 -5.47 -11.37
CA TYR A 145 -15.59 -6.75 -11.45
C TYR A 145 -16.47 -7.86 -12.00
N LEU A 146 -17.75 -7.94 -11.60
CA LEU A 146 -18.66 -8.97 -12.07
C LEU A 146 -19.00 -8.82 -13.56
N LEU A 147 -19.22 -7.59 -14.03
CA LEU A 147 -19.42 -7.28 -15.45
C LEU A 147 -18.15 -7.51 -16.27
N GLY A 148 -16.99 -7.11 -15.75
CA GLY A 148 -15.69 -7.38 -16.37
C GLY A 148 -15.43 -8.87 -16.53
N PHE A 149 -15.70 -9.65 -15.47
CA PHE A 149 -15.60 -11.10 -15.49
C PHE A 149 -16.55 -11.75 -16.51
N LEU A 150 -17.80 -11.30 -16.59
CA LEU A 150 -18.76 -11.76 -17.61
C LEU A 150 -18.28 -11.47 -19.04
N SER A 151 -17.76 -10.26 -19.27
CA SER A 151 -17.24 -9.87 -20.58
C SER A 151 -16.00 -10.66 -20.99
N TRP A 152 -15.16 -11.00 -20.02
CA TRP A 152 -14.00 -11.88 -20.21
C TRP A 152 -14.45 -13.32 -20.52
N LEU A 153 -15.44 -13.84 -19.80
CA LEU A 153 -16.00 -15.18 -20.04
C LEU A 153 -16.59 -15.30 -21.45
N MET A 154 -17.31 -14.27 -21.92
CA MET A 154 -17.80 -14.22 -23.30
C MET A 154 -16.67 -14.15 -24.34
N LYS A 155 -15.57 -13.44 -24.05
CA LYS A 155 -14.38 -13.43 -24.92
C LYS A 155 -13.71 -14.80 -24.98
N VAL A 156 -13.51 -15.46 -23.84
CA VAL A 156 -12.91 -16.80 -23.77
C VAL A 156 -13.77 -17.82 -24.52
N SER A 157 -15.09 -17.78 -24.34
CA SER A 157 -16.01 -18.64 -25.08
C SER A 157 -15.89 -18.44 -26.60
N LYS A 158 -15.88 -17.19 -27.09
CA LYS A 158 -15.68 -16.90 -28.52
C LYS A 158 -14.32 -17.37 -29.05
N VAL A 159 -13.25 -17.22 -28.27
CA VAL A 159 -11.90 -17.67 -28.66
C VAL A 159 -11.86 -19.19 -28.76
N LEU A 160 -12.44 -19.91 -27.79
CA LEU A 160 -12.53 -21.38 -27.83
C LEU A 160 -13.36 -21.87 -29.03
N SER A 161 -14.48 -21.22 -29.34
CA SER A 161 -15.26 -21.54 -30.54
C SER A 161 -14.47 -21.30 -31.82
N CYS A 162 -13.64 -20.25 -31.87
CA CYS A 162 -12.77 -19.99 -33.01
C CYS A 162 -11.70 -21.08 -33.16
N VAL A 163 -11.06 -21.50 -32.06
CA VAL A 163 -10.07 -22.59 -32.05
C VAL A 163 -10.68 -23.91 -32.50
N GLN A 164 -11.87 -24.28 -32.01
CA GLN A 164 -12.58 -25.48 -32.50
C GLN A 164 -12.92 -25.39 -33.99
N ASN A 165 -13.34 -24.22 -34.48
CA ASN A 165 -13.65 -24.02 -35.90
C ASN A 165 -12.40 -24.15 -36.79
N GLN A 166 -11.24 -23.71 -36.31
CA GLN A 166 -9.95 -23.90 -37.01
C GLN A 166 -9.54 -25.38 -37.07
N VAL A 167 -9.75 -26.14 -35.99
CA VAL A 167 -9.45 -27.59 -35.95
C VAL A 167 -10.41 -28.38 -36.84
N SER A 168 -11.70 -28.03 -36.88
CA SER A 168 -12.67 -28.65 -37.78
C SER A 168 -12.41 -28.33 -39.25
N ALA A 169 -12.01 -27.09 -39.58
CA ALA A 169 -11.63 -26.72 -40.94
C ALA A 169 -10.40 -27.50 -41.42
N ALA A 170 -9.37 -27.66 -40.57
CA ALA A 170 -8.18 -28.45 -40.90
C ALA A 170 -8.50 -29.92 -41.18
N SER A 171 -9.44 -30.52 -40.43
CA SER A 171 -9.87 -31.92 -40.64
C SER A 171 -10.70 -32.16 -41.90
N SER A 172 -11.23 -31.12 -42.53
CA SER A 172 -12.00 -31.22 -43.79
C SER A 172 -11.16 -31.10 -45.06
N THR A 173 -9.86 -30.82 -44.91
CA THR A 173 -8.86 -30.74 -46.00
C THR A 173 -7.91 -31.93 -46.06
N ASP A 174 -8.27 -33.08 -45.46
CA ASP A 174 -7.67 -34.35 -45.86
C ASP A 174 -8.55 -34.97 -46.97
N PRO A 175 -8.28 -34.71 -48.26
CA PRO A 175 -8.79 -35.59 -49.30
C PRO A 175 -8.10 -36.94 -49.08
N ALA A 176 -8.87 -37.96 -48.74
CA ALA A 176 -8.46 -39.31 -49.06
C ALA A 176 -8.19 -39.41 -50.58
N ALA A 177 -7.15 -40.15 -50.96
CA ALA A 177 -6.97 -40.76 -52.29
C ALA A 177 -6.22 -40.01 -53.42
N GLU A 178 -4.93 -39.70 -53.24
CA GLU A 178 -3.93 -39.77 -54.34
C GLU A 178 -2.58 -40.27 -53.78
N ALA A 179 -2.42 -41.59 -53.63
CA ALA A 179 -1.13 -42.32 -53.65
C ALA A 179 -1.38 -43.83 -53.45
N VAL A 180 -2.32 -44.40 -54.21
CA VAL A 180 -2.19 -45.78 -54.68
C VAL A 180 -1.84 -45.64 -56.15
N LEU A 181 -0.63 -46.06 -56.51
CA LEU A 181 0.17 -45.87 -57.73
C LEU A 181 1.35 -44.92 -57.54
#